data_AF-A0A8K0KL78-F1
#
_entry.id   AF-A0A8K0KL78-F1
#
_cell.length_a   1.000
_cell.length_b   1.000
_cell.length_c   1.000
_cell.angle_alpha   90.00
_cell.angle_beta   90.00
_cell.angle_gamma   90.00
#
_symmetry.space_group_name_H-M   'P 1'
#
loop_
_entity.id
_entity.type
_entity.pdbx_description
1 polymer ?
#
loop_
_entity_poly.entity_id
_entity_poly.type
_entity_poly.pdbx_seq_one_letter_code
_entity_poly.pdbx_strand_id
1 'polypeptide(L)'
;MPYDTLQEVRQRLEEISPNLTRYGEVEGANYTQEACELFQSVEGKLSQSPVDVKYKGLEDFFMTDTISRASPTMAKCVKAVRKQKENPY
;
A
#
# COMPACT_ATOMS: atom_id res chain seq x y z
N MET A 1 3.72 -23.08 -15.78
CA MET A 1 2.33 -22.67 -15.45
C MET A 1 1.47 -22.92 -16.68
N PRO A 2 0.16 -23.14 -16.56
CA PRO A 2 -0.69 -23.59 -17.68
C PRO A 2 -1.20 -22.46 -18.60
N TYR A 3 -0.56 -21.30 -18.60
CA TYR A 3 -0.94 -20.13 -19.40
C TYR A 3 0.30 -19.51 -20.02
N ASP A 4 0.23 -19.25 -21.31
CA ASP A 4 1.33 -18.79 -22.17
C ASP A 4 1.11 -17.35 -22.66
N THR A 5 -0.15 -16.91 -22.75
CA THR A 5 -0.49 -15.54 -23.18
C THR A 5 -1.00 -14.67 -22.04
N LEU A 6 -0.81 -13.36 -22.17
CA LEU A 6 -1.33 -12.38 -21.20
C LEU A 6 -2.86 -12.44 -21.07
N GLN A 7 -3.57 -12.82 -22.13
CA GLN A 7 -5.03 -12.97 -22.11
C GLN A 7 -5.44 -14.17 -21.26
N GLU A 8 -4.76 -15.30 -21.37
CA GLU A 8 -5.02 -16.47 -20.53
C GLU A 8 -4.75 -16.18 -19.05
N VAL A 9 -3.70 -15.40 -18.75
CA VAL A 9 -3.43 -14.95 -17.37
C VAL A 9 -4.56 -14.07 -16.84
N ARG A 10 -5.08 -13.14 -17.66
CA ARG A 10 -6.23 -12.30 -17.27
C ARG A 10 -7.50 -13.13 -17.07
N GLN A 11 -7.76 -14.10 -17.94
CA GLN A 11 -8.87 -15.03 -17.78
C GLN A 11 -8.75 -15.81 -16.47
N ARG A 12 -7.54 -16.29 -16.14
CA ARG A 12 -7.30 -16.96 -14.86
C ARG A 12 -7.51 -16.05 -13.66
N LEU A 13 -7.14 -14.77 -13.77
CA LEU A 13 -7.39 -13.77 -12.72
C LEU A 13 -8.89 -13.55 -12.52
N GLU A 14 -9.67 -13.52 -13.59
CA GLU A 14 -11.12 -13.39 -13.55
C GLU A 14 -11.80 -14.59 -12.86
N GLU A 15 -11.33 -15.81 -13.14
CA GLU A 15 -11.80 -17.02 -12.45
C GLU A 15 -11.52 -17.01 -10.93
N ILE A 16 -10.43 -16.36 -10.50
CA ILE A 16 -10.07 -16.25 -9.09
C ILE A 16 -10.87 -15.13 -8.43
N SER A 17 -10.91 -13.97 -9.05
CA SER A 17 -11.65 -12.80 -8.59
C SER A 17 -12.00 -11.90 -9.77
N PRO A 18 -13.29 -11.74 -10.10
CA PRO A 18 -13.73 -11.01 -11.29
C PRO A 18 -13.43 -9.51 -11.24
N ASN A 19 -13.23 -8.94 -10.05
CA ASN A 19 -12.90 -7.53 -9.89
C ASN A 19 -11.50 -7.15 -10.43
N LEU A 20 -10.59 -8.10 -10.62
CA LEU A 20 -9.21 -7.82 -11.06
C LEU A 20 -9.10 -7.49 -12.56
N THR A 21 -10.11 -7.84 -13.35
CA THR A 21 -10.16 -7.57 -14.80
C THR A 21 -11.16 -6.46 -15.17
N ARG A 22 -12.00 -6.02 -14.22
CA ARG A 22 -12.96 -4.91 -14.39
C ARG A 22 -12.28 -3.58 -14.10
N TYR A 23 -11.69 -2.99 -15.14
CA TYR A 23 -10.90 -1.77 -15.01
C TYR A 23 -11.76 -0.52 -14.80
N GLY A 24 -11.34 0.35 -13.88
CA GLY A 24 -11.99 1.65 -13.63
C GLY A 24 -13.27 1.57 -12.78
N GLU A 25 -13.65 0.37 -12.36
CA GLU A 25 -14.83 0.13 -11.51
C GLU A 25 -14.41 -0.18 -10.07
N VAL A 26 -15.16 0.35 -9.10
CA VAL A 26 -15.00 0.02 -7.68
C VAL A 26 -16.22 -0.79 -7.26
N GLU A 27 -16.03 -2.08 -7.01
CA GLU A 27 -17.09 -2.97 -6.57
C GLU A 27 -17.30 -2.84 -5.05
N GLY A 28 -18.56 -2.88 -4.62
CA GLY A 28 -18.91 -2.83 -3.20
C GLY A 28 -18.61 -4.13 -2.47
N ALA A 29 -18.08 -4.03 -1.25
CA ALA A 29 -17.89 -5.16 -0.33
C ALA A 29 -18.95 -5.10 0.79
N ASN A 30 -19.94 -6.00 0.75
CA ASN A 30 -21.13 -5.90 1.62
C ASN A 30 -20.98 -6.61 2.97
N TYR A 31 -20.10 -7.60 3.09
CA TYR A 31 -20.03 -8.51 4.26
C TYR A 31 -19.17 -7.97 5.41
N THR A 32 -19.33 -6.69 5.75
CA THR A 32 -18.55 -6.05 6.81
C THR A 32 -19.01 -6.48 8.20
N GLN A 33 -20.30 -6.75 8.38
CA GLN A 33 -20.89 -7.12 9.67
C GLN A 33 -20.45 -8.53 10.10
N GLU A 34 -20.54 -9.50 9.19
CA GLU A 34 -20.17 -10.89 9.40
C GLU A 34 -18.67 -11.03 9.65
N ALA A 35 -17.84 -10.26 8.95
CA ALA A 35 -16.40 -10.22 9.20
C ALA A 35 -16.09 -9.71 10.62
N CYS A 36 -16.77 -8.64 11.06
CA CYS A 36 -16.62 -8.10 12.42
C CYS A 36 -17.01 -9.12 13.50
N GLU A 37 -18.11 -9.85 13.31
CA GLU A 37 -18.55 -10.92 14.23
C GLU A 37 -17.49 -12.02 14.34
N LEU A 38 -16.92 -12.46 13.21
CA LEU A 38 -15.84 -13.45 13.21
C LEU A 38 -14.59 -12.93 13.94
N PHE A 39 -14.21 -11.67 13.74
CA PHE A 39 -13.03 -11.10 14.43
C PHE A 39 -13.18 -11.03 15.95
N GLN A 40 -14.39 -10.89 16.48
CA GLN A 40 -14.64 -10.89 17.93
C GLN A 40 -14.34 -12.24 18.58
N SER A 41 -14.40 -13.33 17.83
CA SER A 41 -14.08 -14.67 18.33
C SER A 41 -12.58 -14.95 18.46
N VAL A 42 -11.73 -14.06 17.92
CA VAL A 42 -10.27 -14.21 17.90
C VAL A 42 -9.63 -13.36 19.01
N GLU A 43 -9.00 -14.00 19.99
CA GLU A 43 -8.26 -13.29 21.04
C GLU A 43 -6.91 -12.77 20.51
N GLY A 44 -6.90 -11.50 20.09
CA GLY A 44 -5.67 -10.76 19.77
C GLY A 44 -5.11 -10.04 20.98
N LYS A 45 -3.80 -10.18 21.26
CA LYS A 45 -3.13 -9.38 22.30
C LYS A 45 -2.80 -7.99 21.76
N LEU A 46 -3.24 -6.95 22.46
CA LEU A 46 -2.83 -5.59 22.15
C LEU A 46 -1.40 -5.35 22.63
N SER A 47 -0.57 -4.80 21.75
CA SER A 47 0.75 -4.30 22.14
C SER A 47 0.60 -3.04 23.00
N GLN A 48 1.44 -2.90 24.02
CA GLN A 48 1.52 -1.67 24.82
C GLN A 48 2.35 -0.56 24.14
N SER A 49 2.95 -0.85 22.98
CA SER A 49 3.65 0.16 22.20
C SER A 49 2.67 1.21 21.65
N PRO A 50 3.02 2.51 21.68
CA PRO A 50 2.19 3.54 21.08
C PRO A 50 2.01 3.30 19.58
N VAL A 51 0.82 3.62 19.07
CA VAL A 51 0.53 3.57 17.63
C VAL A 51 1.25 4.73 16.96
N ASP A 52 2.17 4.41 16.06
CA ASP A 52 2.98 5.41 15.39
C ASP A 52 2.90 5.31 13.86
N VAL A 53 2.86 6.46 13.18
CA VAL A 53 2.78 6.53 11.72
C VAL A 53 4.19 6.46 11.13
N LYS A 54 4.37 5.60 10.13
CA LYS A 54 5.69 5.39 9.49
C LYS A 54 6.21 6.63 8.74
N TYR A 55 5.32 7.43 8.16
CA TYR A 55 5.68 8.61 7.37
C TYR A 55 5.24 9.86 8.14
N LYS A 56 6.17 10.50 8.86
CA LYS A 56 5.90 11.73 9.62
C LYS A 56 6.47 12.95 8.93
N GLY A 57 7.66 12.79 8.37
CA GLY A 57 8.38 13.85 7.69
C GLY A 57 8.12 13.82 6.19
N LEU A 58 8.30 14.98 5.57
CA LEU A 58 8.32 15.09 4.11
C LEU A 58 9.52 14.33 3.52
N GLU A 59 10.59 14.16 4.29
CA GLU A 59 11.75 13.34 3.91
C GLU A 59 11.40 11.85 3.71
N ASP A 60 10.44 11.31 4.48
CA ASP A 60 10.05 9.91 4.42
C ASP A 60 9.13 9.62 3.22
N PHE A 61 8.44 10.65 2.72
CA PHE A 61 7.51 10.55 1.59
C PHE A 61 8.22 10.25 0.26
N PHE A 62 9.42 10.78 0.05
CA PHE A 62 10.12 10.69 -1.24
C PHE A 62 10.81 9.33 -1.51
N MET A 63 10.84 8.42 -0.53
CA MET A 63 11.65 7.19 -0.59
C MET A 63 10.88 5.92 -0.19
N THR A 64 9.71 5.71 -0.77
CA THR A 64 8.76 4.63 -0.40
C THR A 64 9.09 3.28 -1.06
N ASP A 65 9.25 3.25 -2.38
CA ASP A 65 9.47 2.04 -3.18
C ASP A 65 10.89 1.98 -3.77
N THR A 66 11.20 0.88 -4.48
CA THR A 66 12.52 0.68 -5.10
C THR A 66 12.80 1.68 -6.21
N ILE A 67 11.77 2.08 -6.97
CA ILE A 67 11.88 3.05 -8.06
C ILE A 67 12.22 4.44 -7.48
N SER A 68 11.49 4.90 -6.47
CA SER A 68 11.72 6.19 -5.83
C SER A 68 13.08 6.20 -5.13
N ARG A 69 13.50 5.09 -4.50
CA ARG A 69 14.84 4.95 -3.91
C ARG A 69 15.97 5.00 -4.92
N ALA A 70 15.78 4.44 -6.11
CA ALA A 70 16.76 4.50 -7.19
C ALA A 70 16.76 5.86 -7.91
N SER A 71 15.72 6.69 -7.73
CA SER A 71 15.56 7.95 -8.44
C SER A 71 16.51 9.03 -7.91
N PRO A 72 17.41 9.57 -8.76
CA PRO A 72 18.31 10.64 -8.35
C PRO A 72 17.56 11.96 -8.07
N THR A 73 16.39 12.17 -8.69
CA THR A 73 15.54 13.33 -8.47
C THR A 73 14.94 13.29 -7.07
N MET A 74 14.39 12.16 -6.66
CA MET A 74 13.85 11.98 -5.31
C MET A 74 14.95 12.14 -4.25
N ALA A 75 16.17 11.67 -4.52
CA ALA A 75 17.30 11.87 -3.62
C ALA A 75 17.67 13.35 -3.43
N LYS A 76 17.53 14.17 -4.48
CA LYS A 76 17.71 15.63 -4.37
C LYS A 76 16.58 16.28 -3.56
N CYS A 77 15.34 15.84 -3.73
CA CYS A 77 14.20 16.31 -2.93
C CYS A 77 14.44 16.07 -1.43
N VAL A 78 14.85 14.86 -1.04
CA VAL A 78 15.18 14.54 0.37
C VAL A 78 16.30 15.45 0.90
N LYS A 79 17.36 15.68 0.13
CA LYS A 79 18.45 16.59 0.52
C LYS A 79 17.96 18.03 0.71
N ALA A 80 17.09 18.52 -0.17
CA ALA A 80 16.52 19.85 -0.09
C ALA A 80 15.64 20.00 1.17
N VAL A 81 14.78 19.01 1.44
CA VAL A 81 13.92 19.00 2.63
C VAL A 81 14.75 18.99 3.92
N ARG A 82 15.79 18.15 3.99
CA ARG A 82 16.69 18.11 5.16
C ARG A 82 17.37 19.45 5.38
N LYS A 83 17.88 20.06 4.30
CA LYS A 83 18.50 21.39 4.37
C LYS A 83 17.52 22.47 4.86
N GLN A 84 16.27 22.42 4.42
CA GLN A 84 15.24 23.36 4.87
C GLN A 84 14.91 23.15 6.36
N LYS A 85 14.85 21.90 6.82
CA LYS A 85 14.59 21.56 8.23
C LYS A 85 15.68 22.05 9.17
N GLU A 86 16.92 22.08 8.70
CA GLU A 86 18.08 22.60 9.43
C GLU A 86 18.19 24.13 9.37
N ASN A 87 17.50 24.79 8.44
CA ASN A 87 17.53 26.25 8.32
C ASN A 87 16.61 26.89 9.38
N PRO A 88 17.12 27.79 10.24
CA PRO A 88 16.32 28.45 11.28
C PRO A 88 15.38 29.56 10.76
N TYR A 89 15.34 29.78 9.43
CA TYR A 89 14.50 30.77 8.75
C TYR A 89 13.59 30.11 7.72
#